data_AF-A0A1M2V076-F1
#
_entry.id   AF-A0A1M2V076-F1
#
_cell.length_a   1.000
_cell.length_b   1.000
_cell.length_c   1.000
_cell.angle_alpha   90.00
_cell.angle_beta   90.00
_cell.angle_gamma   90.00
#
_symmetry.space_group_name_H-M   'P 1'
#
loop_
_entity.id
_entity.type
_entity.pdbx_description
1 polymer ?
#
loop_
_entity_poly.entity_id
_entity_poly.type
_entity_poly.pdbx_seq_one_letter_code
_entity_poly.pdbx_strand_id
1 'polypeptide(L)'
;MNNALINKLLDTNAGWGALALRIPVGIIFAAHGAQKLFGWFGGYGLEGTGQWMDSIGLSPGYLMALLAGGAEFFGGLALIIGLLVRPASAALAFAMVIAIFSVHIQNGLFMSNNGYEFGLALLAASVSLMFSGAGRASVDRLVAAR
;
A
#
# COMPACT_ATOMS: atom_id res chain seq x y z
N MET A 1 24.59 11.76 10.79
CA MET A 1 23.65 12.76 11.36
C MET A 1 22.76 12.05 12.36
N ASN A 2 22.84 12.38 13.66
CA ASN A 2 22.12 11.66 14.71
C ASN A 2 20.68 12.19 14.83
N ASN A 3 19.82 11.84 13.88
CA ASN A 3 18.41 12.22 13.89
C ASN A 3 17.56 11.06 14.40
N ALA A 4 17.06 11.17 15.63
CA ALA A 4 16.28 10.13 16.30
C ALA A 4 15.04 9.69 15.51
N LEU A 5 14.43 10.60 14.74
CA LEU A 5 13.26 10.30 13.91
C LEU A 5 13.63 9.42 12.71
N ILE A 6 14.75 9.72 12.03
CA ILE A 6 15.25 8.91 10.91
C ILE A 6 15.61 7.51 11.40
N ASN A 7 16.32 7.40 12.52
CA ASN A 7 16.67 6.11 13.10
C ASN A 7 15.43 5.29 13.44
N LYS A 8 14.38 5.91 14.01
CA LYS A 8 13.12 5.22 14.32
C LYS A 8 12.36 4.74 13.07
N LEU A 9 12.45 5.46 11.96
CA LEU A 9 11.81 5.08 10.71
C LEU A 9 12.55 3.94 10.00
N LEU A 10 13.88 3.93 10.07
CA LEU A 10 14.74 2.96 9.37
C LEU A 10 15.11 1.74 10.22
N ASP A 11 15.00 1.81 11.56
CA ASP A 11 15.32 0.70 12.44
C ASP A 11 14.43 -0.52 12.16
N THR A 12 15.08 -1.65 11.90
CA THR A 12 14.44 -2.89 11.55
C THR A 12 15.15 -4.10 12.14
N ASN A 13 14.42 -4.83 12.98
CA ASN A 13 14.89 -6.07 13.63
C ASN A 13 14.14 -7.31 13.10
N ALA A 14 13.25 -7.15 12.11
CA ALA A 14 12.47 -8.25 11.56
C ALA A 14 13.34 -9.24 10.77
N GLY A 15 13.05 -10.53 10.93
CA GLY A 15 13.72 -11.61 10.21
C GLY A 15 13.30 -11.69 8.74
N TRP A 16 13.50 -12.85 8.12
CA TRP A 16 13.07 -13.13 6.74
C TRP A 16 11.54 -13.13 6.57
N GLY A 17 10.76 -13.18 7.66
CA GLY A 17 9.30 -13.09 7.60
C GLY A 17 8.80 -11.77 7.00
N ALA A 18 9.44 -10.64 7.30
CA ALA A 18 9.08 -9.35 6.69
C ALA A 18 9.37 -9.35 5.18
N LEU A 19 10.43 -10.05 4.73
CA LEU A 19 10.70 -10.23 3.30
C LEU A 19 9.57 -11.03 2.62
N ALA A 20 9.16 -12.14 3.22
CA ALA A 20 8.11 -12.99 2.70
C ALA A 20 6.76 -12.27 2.60
N LEU A 21 6.48 -11.33 3.51
CA LEU A 21 5.28 -10.49 3.45
C LEU A 21 5.41 -9.33 2.44
N ARG A 22 6.54 -8.60 2.47
CA ARG A 22 6.68 -7.34 1.72
C ARG A 22 6.69 -7.55 0.21
N ILE A 23 7.29 -8.64 -0.29
CA ILE A 23 7.42 -8.85 -1.74
C ILE A 23 6.05 -9.09 -2.38
N PRO A 24 5.23 -10.09 -1.97
CA PRO A 24 3.93 -10.31 -2.61
C PRO A 24 2.98 -9.13 -2.38
N VAL A 25 2.92 -8.58 -1.17
CA VAL A 25 2.05 -7.44 -0.84
C VAL A 25 2.45 -6.21 -1.64
N GLY A 26 3.75 -5.93 -1.75
CA GLY A 26 4.26 -4.83 -2.56
C GLY A 26 3.97 -4.99 -4.05
N ILE A 27 4.06 -6.21 -4.60
CA ILE A 27 3.70 -6.50 -6.00
C ILE A 27 2.21 -6.22 -6.23
N ILE A 28 1.34 -6.70 -5.35
CA ILE A 28 -0.11 -6.49 -5.45
C ILE A 28 -0.44 -5.00 -5.45
N PHE A 29 0.08 -4.24 -4.49
CA PHE A 29 -0.14 -2.80 -4.43
C PHE A 29 0.45 -2.07 -5.65
N ALA A 30 1.66 -2.43 -6.09
CA ALA A 30 2.25 -1.83 -7.28
C ALA A 30 1.41 -2.10 -8.53
N ALA A 31 0.87 -3.31 -8.69
CA ALA A 31 0.01 -3.65 -9.82
C ALA A 31 -1.31 -2.85 -9.80
N HIS A 32 -1.99 -2.78 -8.66
CA HIS A 32 -3.24 -2.02 -8.52
C HIS A 32 -3.03 -0.51 -8.65
N GLY A 33 -1.94 0.02 -8.08
CA GLY A 33 -1.57 1.42 -8.25
C GLY A 33 -1.27 1.75 -9.71
N ALA A 34 -0.60 0.84 -10.43
CA ALA A 34 -0.33 1.01 -11.86
C ALA A 34 -1.60 0.97 -12.72
N GLN A 35 -2.59 0.15 -12.35
CA GLN A 35 -3.92 0.18 -12.99
C GLN A 35 -4.57 1.56 -12.84
N LYS A 36 -4.50 2.14 -11.64
CA LYS A 36 -5.10 3.45 -11.32
C LYS A 36 -4.37 4.61 -11.95
N LEU A 37 -3.03 4.60 -11.97
CA LEU A 37 -2.23 5.74 -12.46
C LEU A 37 -1.99 5.69 -13.97
N PHE A 38 -1.70 4.50 -14.50
CA PHE A 38 -1.13 4.36 -15.85
C PHE A 38 -2.00 3.53 -16.80
N GLY A 39 -3.10 2.96 -16.32
CA GLY A 39 -3.97 2.08 -17.12
C GLY A 39 -3.31 0.75 -17.49
N TRP A 40 -2.22 0.39 -16.82
CA TRP A 40 -1.55 -0.90 -17.05
C TRP A 40 -2.44 -2.05 -16.63
N PHE A 41 -2.18 -3.25 -17.15
CA PHE A 41 -2.91 -4.47 -16.78
C PHE A 41 -4.44 -4.35 -16.96
N GLY A 42 -4.89 -3.59 -17.96
CA GLY A 42 -6.31 -3.35 -18.24
C GLY A 42 -7.00 -2.40 -17.26
N GLY A 43 -6.23 -1.59 -16.52
CA GLY A 43 -6.78 -0.56 -15.63
C GLY A 43 -7.35 0.64 -16.38
N TYR A 44 -8.12 1.47 -15.66
CA TYR A 44 -8.80 2.64 -16.24
C TYR A 44 -7.88 3.85 -16.46
N GLY A 45 -6.65 3.82 -15.91
CA GLY A 45 -5.78 5.00 -15.88
C GLY A 45 -6.34 6.10 -15.00
N LEU A 46 -5.61 7.22 -14.92
CA LEU A 46 -5.87 8.23 -13.91
C LEU A 46 -7.21 8.95 -14.15
N GLU A 47 -7.49 9.37 -15.39
CA GLU A 47 -8.78 9.99 -15.72
C GLU A 47 -9.96 9.02 -15.50
N GLY A 48 -9.86 7.79 -15.99
CA GLY A 48 -10.95 6.82 -15.89
C GLY A 48 -11.23 6.38 -14.45
N THR A 49 -10.17 6.18 -13.66
CA THR A 49 -10.30 5.90 -12.21
C THR A 49 -10.92 7.10 -11.49
N GLY A 50 -10.52 8.31 -11.85
CA GLY A 50 -11.08 9.54 -11.27
C GLY A 50 -12.58 9.69 -11.55
N GLN A 51 -13.00 9.48 -12.80
CA GLN A 51 -14.42 9.50 -13.18
C GLN A 51 -15.23 8.44 -12.43
N TRP A 52 -14.67 7.23 -12.28
CA TRP A 52 -15.29 6.17 -11.49
C TRP A 52 -15.39 6.54 -10.00
N MET A 53 -14.37 7.16 -9.42
CA MET A 53 -14.40 7.61 -8.02
C MET A 53 -15.45 8.71 -7.80
N ASP A 54 -15.58 9.67 -8.73
CA ASP A 54 -16.65 10.67 -8.67
C ASP A 54 -18.05 10.03 -8.73
N SER A 55 -18.24 8.99 -9.55
CA SER A 55 -19.54 8.33 -9.68
C SER A 55 -20.00 7.58 -8.42
N ILE A 56 -19.06 7.21 -7.54
CA ILE A 56 -19.34 6.59 -6.24
C ILE A 56 -19.27 7.59 -5.06
N GLY A 57 -19.17 8.90 -5.35
CA GLY A 57 -19.19 9.95 -4.34
C GLY A 57 -17.84 10.27 -3.67
N LEU A 58 -16.72 9.73 -4.19
CA LEU A 58 -15.37 10.06 -3.75
C LEU A 58 -14.84 11.27 -4.55
N SER A 59 -15.42 12.45 -4.30
CA SER A 59 -15.04 13.69 -4.99
C SER A 59 -14.05 14.54 -4.18
N PRO A 60 -13.06 15.20 -4.82
CA PRO A 60 -12.78 15.20 -6.27
C PRO A 60 -12.11 13.90 -6.75
N GLY A 61 -12.73 13.22 -7.71
CA GLY A 61 -12.35 11.86 -8.11
C GLY A 61 -10.95 11.74 -8.67
N TYR A 62 -10.52 12.69 -9.52
CA TYR A 62 -9.15 12.71 -10.03
C TYR A 62 -8.10 12.80 -8.90
N LEU A 63 -8.36 13.62 -7.87
CA LEU A 63 -7.46 13.73 -6.72
C LEU A 63 -7.47 12.44 -5.90
N MET A 64 -8.63 11.84 -5.68
CA MET A 64 -8.74 10.57 -4.97
C MET A 64 -8.01 9.44 -5.72
N ALA A 65 -8.14 9.40 -7.05
CA ALA A 65 -7.46 8.42 -7.90
C ALA A 65 -5.94 8.60 -7.84
N LEU A 66 -5.46 9.85 -7.86
CA LEU A 66 -4.04 10.16 -7.72
C LEU A 66 -3.50 9.75 -6.35
N LEU A 67 -4.23 10.05 -5.26
CA LEU A 67 -3.82 9.71 -3.91
C LEU A 67 -3.83 8.19 -3.68
N ALA A 68 -4.91 7.50 -4.05
CA ALA A 68 -5.01 6.05 -3.92
C ALA A 68 -3.99 5.33 -4.83
N GLY A 69 -3.95 5.68 -6.11
CA GLY A 69 -3.02 5.11 -7.07
C GLY A 69 -1.55 5.38 -6.71
N GLY A 70 -1.25 6.60 -6.24
CA GLY A 70 0.07 7.00 -5.78
C GLY A 70 0.51 6.23 -4.53
N ALA A 71 -0.36 6.16 -3.53
CA ALA A 71 -0.09 5.41 -2.30
C ALA A 71 0.17 3.92 -2.60
N GLU A 72 -0.68 3.30 -3.42
CA GLU A 72 -0.55 1.89 -3.79
C GLU A 72 0.70 1.65 -4.66
N PHE A 73 0.92 2.46 -5.69
CA PHE A 73 2.04 2.24 -6.62
C PHE A 73 3.39 2.44 -5.94
N PHE A 74 3.62 3.64 -5.41
CA PHE A 74 4.91 3.98 -4.80
C PHE A 74 5.10 3.31 -3.45
N GLY A 75 4.02 3.11 -2.67
CA GLY A 75 4.07 2.32 -1.45
C GLY A 75 4.42 0.85 -1.75
N GLY A 76 3.81 0.26 -2.78
CA GLY A 76 4.13 -1.09 -3.23
C GLY A 76 5.59 -1.26 -3.63
N LEU A 77 6.13 -0.32 -4.44
CA LEU A 77 7.55 -0.30 -4.80
C LEU A 77 8.45 -0.14 -3.57
N ALA A 78 8.10 0.75 -2.65
CA ALA A 78 8.81 0.97 -1.39
C ALA A 78 8.88 -0.32 -0.56
N LEU A 79 7.80 -1.09 -0.48
CA LEU A 79 7.80 -2.42 0.15
C LEU A 79 8.70 -3.43 -0.58
N ILE A 80 8.71 -3.44 -1.92
CA ILE A 80 9.51 -4.36 -2.73
C ILE A 80 11.01 -4.12 -2.56
N ILE A 81 11.45 -2.87 -2.43
CA ILE A 81 12.86 -2.56 -2.17
C ILE A 81 13.20 -2.56 -0.68
N GLY A 82 12.18 -2.45 0.18
CA GLY A 82 12.36 -2.33 1.62
C GLY A 82 12.92 -0.96 2.02
N LEU A 83 12.37 0.11 1.43
CA LEU A 83 12.73 1.50 1.74
C LEU A 83 11.53 2.19 2.37
N LEU A 84 11.73 2.88 3.49
CA LEU A 84 10.69 3.58 4.24
C LEU A 84 9.48 2.68 4.48
N VAL A 85 9.71 1.43 4.89
CA VAL A 85 8.64 0.42 4.98
C VAL A 85 7.57 0.84 5.97
N ARG A 86 7.95 1.37 7.14
CA ARG A 86 6.97 1.79 8.16
C ARG A 86 5.98 2.84 7.64
N PRO A 87 6.41 4.00 7.08
CA PRO A 87 5.47 4.99 6.55
C PRO A 87 4.77 4.52 5.28
N ALA A 88 5.43 3.75 4.40
CA ALA A 88 4.76 3.17 3.23
C ALA A 88 3.60 2.24 3.65
N SER A 89 3.85 1.35 4.61
CA SER A 89 2.85 0.47 5.18
C SER A 89 1.71 1.22 5.88
N ALA A 90 2.00 2.32 6.56
CA ALA A 90 0.96 3.16 7.17
C ALA A 90 0.04 3.79 6.11
N ALA A 91 0.61 4.32 5.02
CA ALA A 91 -0.17 4.87 3.91
C ALA A 91 -1.02 3.79 3.20
N LEU A 92 -0.44 2.61 2.97
CA LEU A 92 -1.16 1.48 2.38
C LEU A 92 -2.29 0.96 3.27
N ALA A 93 -2.06 0.85 4.58
CA ALA A 93 -3.09 0.49 5.54
C ALA A 93 -4.25 1.51 5.51
N PHE A 94 -3.93 2.81 5.50
CA PHE A 94 -4.94 3.86 5.40
C PHE A 94 -5.74 3.77 4.08
N ALA A 95 -5.07 3.53 2.95
CA ALA A 95 -5.72 3.33 1.66
C ALA A 95 -6.69 2.13 1.69
N MET A 96 -6.31 1.02 2.34
CA MET A 96 -7.19 -0.15 2.49
C MET A 96 -8.40 0.13 3.38
N VAL A 97 -8.25 0.91 4.45
CA VAL A 97 -9.41 1.35 5.25
C VAL A 97 -10.40 2.11 4.37
N ILE A 98 -9.92 3.09 3.60
CA ILE A 98 -10.80 3.84 2.68
C ILE A 98 -11.46 2.89 1.68
N ALA A 99 -10.70 2.03 1.00
CA ALA A 99 -11.23 1.11 0.00
C ALA A 99 -12.31 0.18 0.59
N ILE A 100 -12.07 -0.37 1.79
CA ILE A 100 -13.04 -1.23 2.48
C ILE A 100 -14.34 -0.47 2.74
N PHE A 101 -14.28 0.69 3.40
CA PHE A 101 -15.50 1.38 3.84
C PHE A 101 -16.24 2.13 2.73
N SER A 102 -15.55 2.55 1.67
CA SER A 102 -16.17 3.28 0.55
C SER A 102 -16.70 2.35 -0.56
N VAL A 103 -16.07 1.20 -0.79
CA VAL A 103 -16.38 0.36 -1.97
C VAL A 103 -16.87 -1.04 -1.60
N HIS A 104 -16.31 -1.67 -0.56
CA HIS A 104 -16.45 -3.12 -0.36
C HIS A 104 -17.30 -3.54 0.84
N ILE A 105 -17.45 -2.71 1.87
CA ILE A 105 -18.06 -3.12 3.16
C ILE A 105 -19.52 -3.58 3.01
N GLN A 106 -20.27 -2.97 2.09
CA GLN A 106 -21.67 -3.29 1.84
C GLN A 106 -21.86 -4.64 1.12
N ASN A 107 -20.81 -5.16 0.48
CA ASN A 107 -20.85 -6.41 -0.29
C ASN A 107 -20.58 -7.66 0.58
N GLY A 108 -20.38 -7.48 1.89
CA GLY A 108 -20.00 -8.55 2.80
C GLY A 108 -18.53 -8.97 2.68
N LEU A 109 -18.18 -10.11 3.26
CA LEU A 109 -16.78 -10.55 3.35
C LEU A 109 -16.24 -11.02 1.99
N PHE A 110 -16.92 -11.98 1.37
CA PHE A 110 -16.33 -12.80 0.30
C PHE A 110 -15.99 -12.03 -0.99
N MET A 111 -14.79 -12.27 -1.51
CA MET A 111 -14.29 -11.65 -2.73
C MET A 111 -15.17 -11.95 -3.96
N SER A 112 -15.83 -13.12 -4.00
CA SER A 112 -16.77 -13.49 -5.08
C SER A 112 -17.92 -12.49 -5.25
N ASN A 113 -18.27 -11.78 -4.18
CA ASN A 113 -19.33 -10.76 -4.17
C ASN A 113 -18.76 -9.35 -4.31
N ASN A 114 -17.48 -9.20 -4.67
CA ASN A 114 -16.74 -7.94 -4.55
C ASN A 114 -16.67 -7.43 -3.09
N GLY A 115 -16.62 -8.37 -2.14
CA GLY A 115 -16.50 -8.12 -0.70
C GLY A 115 -15.11 -7.64 -0.26
N TYR A 116 -14.97 -7.35 1.03
CA TYR A 116 -13.78 -6.70 1.59
C TYR A 116 -12.66 -7.66 2.01
N GLU A 117 -12.80 -8.97 1.80
CA GLU A 117 -11.82 -10.01 2.18
C GLU A 117 -10.39 -9.70 1.73
N PHE A 118 -10.19 -9.31 0.46
CA PHE A 118 -8.87 -8.98 -0.05
C PHE A 118 -8.28 -7.73 0.59
N GLY A 119 -9.09 -6.68 0.69
CA GLY A 119 -8.70 -5.42 1.33
C GLY A 119 -8.33 -5.64 2.80
N LEU A 120 -9.06 -6.51 3.51
CA LEU A 120 -8.76 -6.88 4.89
C LEU A 120 -7.42 -7.61 5.01
N ALA A 121 -7.13 -8.55 4.11
CA ALA A 121 -5.85 -9.25 4.09
C ALA A 121 -4.68 -8.30 3.85
N LEU A 122 -4.81 -7.38 2.88
CA LEU A 122 -3.79 -6.37 2.60
C LEU A 122 -3.65 -5.34 3.72
N LEU A 123 -4.74 -4.95 4.38
CA LEU A 123 -4.73 -4.09 5.56
C LEU A 123 -3.95 -4.77 6.70
N ALA A 124 -4.27 -6.02 7.02
CA ALA A 124 -3.59 -6.77 8.07
C ALA A 124 -2.09 -6.93 7.80
N ALA A 125 -1.71 -7.24 6.55
CA ALA A 125 -0.32 -7.34 6.15
C ALA A 125 0.41 -5.99 6.24
N SER A 126 -0.24 -4.90 5.81
CA SER A 126 0.31 -3.55 5.91
C SER A 126 0.52 -3.13 7.36
N VAL A 127 -0.46 -3.36 8.24
CA VAL A 127 -0.33 -3.09 9.68
C VAL A 127 0.81 -3.91 10.30
N SER A 128 0.94 -5.19 9.92
CA SER A 128 2.05 -6.04 10.36
C SER A 128 3.42 -5.45 9.98
N LEU A 129 3.58 -5.00 8.73
CA LEU A 129 4.81 -4.38 8.23
C LEU A 129 5.08 -2.99 8.85
N MET A 130 4.02 -2.22 9.15
CA MET A 130 4.14 -0.94 9.85
C MET A 130 4.80 -1.08 11.22
N PHE A 131 4.51 -2.16 11.95
CA PHE A 131 5.09 -2.42 13.27
C PHE A 131 6.40 -3.20 13.23
N SER A 132 6.53 -4.18 12.33
CA SER A 132 7.71 -5.05 12.22
C SER A 132 8.87 -4.41 11.44
N GLY A 133 8.59 -3.48 10.53
CA GLY A 133 9.58 -2.80 9.68
C GLY A 133 10.06 -3.65 8.49
N ALA A 134 11.17 -3.22 7.87
CA ALA A 134 11.58 -3.68 6.54
C ALA A 134 12.23 -5.08 6.44
N GLY A 135 12.80 -5.58 7.54
CA GLY A 135 13.47 -6.87 7.64
C GLY A 135 14.95 -6.85 7.21
N ARG A 136 15.59 -8.03 7.30
CA ARG A 136 17.05 -8.20 7.09
C ARG A 136 17.57 -7.83 5.70
N ALA A 137 16.76 -8.06 4.67
CA ALA A 137 17.09 -7.73 3.29
C ALA A 137 16.25 -6.52 2.88
N SER A 138 16.73 -5.31 3.17
CA SER A 138 16.03 -4.06 2.94
C SER A 138 17.01 -2.90 2.74
N VAL A 139 16.60 -1.89 1.97
CA VAL A 139 17.37 -0.65 1.84
C VAL A 139 17.41 0.10 3.17
N ASP A 140 16.33 0.07 3.97
CA ASP A 140 16.28 0.66 5.32
C ASP A 140 17.45 0.20 6.18
N ARG A 141 17.73 -1.11 6.20
CA ARG A 141 18.86 -1.68 6.94
C ARG A 141 20.22 -1.23 6.39
N LEU A 142 20.36 -1.13 5.06
CA LEU A 142 21.60 -0.67 4.43
C LEU A 142 21.89 0.80 4.76
N VAL A 143 20.85 1.63 4.85
CA VAL A 143 20.97 3.05 5.22
C VAL A 143 21.21 3.21 6.72
N ALA A 144 20.51 2.46 7.57
CA ALA A 144 20.66 2.53 9.03
C ALA A 144 21.99 1.97 9.55
N ALA A 145 22.66 1.10 8.78
CA ALA A 145 23.97 0.55 9.12
C ALA A 145 25.15 1.50 8.84
N ARG A 146 24.88 2.69 8.28
CA ARG A 146 25.86 3.75 8.01
C ARG A 146 25.82 4.83 9.08
#